data_AF-A0A7S0QDD2-F1
#
_entry.id   AF-A0A7S0QDD2-F1
#
_cell.length_a   1.000
_cell.length_b   1.000
_cell.length_c   1.000
_cell.angle_alpha   90.00
_cell.angle_beta   90.00
_cell.angle_gamma   90.00
#
_symmetry.space_group_name_H-M   'P 1'
#
loop_
_entity.id
_entity.type
_entity.pdbx_description
1 polymer ?
#
loop_
_entity_poly.entity_id
_entity_poly.type
_entity_poly.pdbx_seq_one_letter_code
_entity_poly.pdbx_strand_id
1 'polypeptide(L)'
;FNLDYITQTFDSIMKLVKENPAFFDKEEVFTELWIHESECLYLDKLTSASDVDTFKKAFRDLLKRYFKGNDQVMKDQEKVIFSHISAGFQSKAYQRSVSVENLIQTTKQYLDDYNTTNAMMDLFIFEGFVLKICRITRMLHL
;
A
#
# COMPACT_ATOMS: atom_id res chain seq x y z
N PHE A 1 -15.07 4.21 -17.84
CA PHE A 1 -13.72 3.68 -17.62
C PHE A 1 -12.80 4.35 -18.61
N ASN A 2 -11.87 5.17 -18.12
CA ASN A 2 -10.89 5.86 -18.95
C ASN A 2 -9.55 5.10 -18.85
N LEU A 3 -8.84 4.96 -19.96
CA LEU A 3 -7.53 4.28 -20.03
C LEU A 3 -6.49 4.92 -19.08
N ASP A 4 -6.71 6.18 -18.72
CA ASP A 4 -5.87 6.94 -17.79
C ASP A 4 -5.61 6.24 -16.45
N TYR A 5 -6.58 5.51 -15.89
CA TYR A 5 -6.39 4.82 -14.60
C TYR A 5 -5.44 3.63 -14.72
N ILE A 6 -5.52 2.93 -15.85
CA ILE A 6 -4.62 1.84 -16.16
C ILE A 6 -3.22 2.40 -16.33
N THR A 7 -3.07 3.48 -17.11
CA THR A 7 -1.79 4.18 -17.29
C THR A 7 -1.19 4.62 -15.96
N GLN A 8 -1.96 5.26 -15.07
CA GLN A 8 -1.50 5.66 -13.74
C GLN A 8 -1.02 4.48 -12.89
N THR A 9 -1.73 3.36 -12.94
CA THR A 9 -1.35 2.13 -12.21
C THR A 9 -0.04 1.56 -12.76
N PHE A 10 0.12 1.51 -14.08
CA PHE A 10 1.36 1.05 -14.70
C PHE A 10 2.53 2.00 -14.39
N ASP A 11 2.34 3.30 -14.49
CA ASP A 11 3.38 4.30 -14.24
C ASP A 11 3.85 4.25 -12.78
N SER A 12 2.92 4.12 -11.81
CA SER A 12 3.26 4.02 -10.39
C SER A 12 4.07 2.75 -10.10
N ILE A 13 3.63 1.60 -10.61
CA ILE A 13 4.33 0.32 -10.43
C ILE A 13 5.71 0.37 -11.10
N MET A 14 5.81 0.92 -12.32
CA MET A 14 7.09 1.05 -13.03
C MET A 14 8.08 1.94 -12.28
N LYS A 15 7.60 3.04 -11.69
CA LYS A 15 8.42 3.92 -10.85
C LYS A 15 8.97 3.16 -9.63
N LEU A 16 8.10 2.45 -8.92
CA LEU A 16 8.47 1.66 -7.74
C LEU A 16 9.46 0.54 -8.05
N VAL A 17 9.25 -0.19 -9.14
CA VAL A 17 10.16 -1.26 -9.58
C VAL A 17 11.53 -0.70 -9.97
N LYS A 18 11.59 0.50 -10.58
CA LYS A 18 12.87 1.15 -10.89
C LYS A 18 13.63 1.62 -9.66
N GLU A 19 12.94 2.03 -8.60
CA GLU A 19 13.56 2.46 -7.35
C GLU A 19 14.20 1.28 -6.58
N ASN A 20 13.60 0.09 -6.63
CA ASN A 20 14.14 -1.10 -5.95
C ASN A 20 13.93 -2.40 -6.73
N PRO A 21 14.63 -2.58 -7.86
CA PRO A 21 14.37 -3.70 -8.78
C PRO A 21 14.60 -5.06 -8.13
N ALA A 22 15.64 -5.19 -7.28
CA ALA A 22 15.97 -6.44 -6.61
C ALA A 22 14.88 -6.90 -5.63
N PHE A 23 14.12 -5.97 -5.04
CA PHE A 23 13.04 -6.31 -4.11
C PHE A 23 11.80 -6.85 -4.84
N PHE A 24 11.52 -6.35 -6.05
CA PHE A 24 10.34 -6.69 -6.84
C PHE A 24 10.61 -7.75 -7.92
N ASP A 25 11.78 -8.39 -7.92
CA ASP A 25 12.18 -9.41 -8.90
C ASP A 25 11.39 -10.73 -8.76
N LYS A 26 10.87 -11.00 -7.56
CA LYS A 26 10.08 -12.21 -7.29
C LYS A 26 8.65 -12.04 -7.78
N GLU A 27 8.14 -13.06 -8.48
CA GLU A 27 6.78 -13.07 -9.05
C GLU A 27 5.71 -12.83 -7.97
N GLU A 28 5.85 -13.44 -6.79
CA GLU A 28 4.87 -13.31 -5.73
C GLU A 28 4.81 -11.87 -5.19
N VAL A 29 5.97 -11.25 -4.97
CA VAL A 29 6.08 -9.87 -4.46
C VAL A 29 5.57 -8.87 -5.49
N PHE A 30 5.90 -9.09 -6.77
CA PHE A 30 5.39 -8.26 -7.86
C PHE A 30 3.86 -8.39 -7.99
N THR A 31 3.32 -9.60 -7.85
CA THR A 31 1.87 -9.84 -7.87
C THR A 31 1.17 -9.15 -6.70
N GLU A 32 1.70 -9.27 -5.49
CA GLU A 32 1.19 -8.57 -4.30
C GLU A 32 1.18 -7.05 -4.50
N LEU A 33 2.27 -6.48 -5.02
CA LEU A 33 2.40 -5.05 -5.33
C LEU A 33 1.36 -4.62 -6.35
N TRP A 34 1.25 -5.36 -7.46
CA TRP A 34 0.30 -5.05 -8.54
C TRP A 34 -1.13 -4.95 -8.02
N ILE A 35 -1.52 -5.91 -7.19
CA ILE A 35 -2.86 -5.98 -6.64
C ILE A 35 -3.10 -4.85 -5.64
N HIS A 36 -2.13 -4.59 -4.76
CA HIS A 36 -2.20 -3.50 -3.78
C HIS A 36 -2.34 -2.13 -4.45
N GLU A 37 -1.50 -1.82 -5.44
CA GLU A 37 -1.55 -0.53 -6.13
C GLU A 37 -2.82 -0.34 -6.95
N SER A 38 -3.26 -1.40 -7.64
CA SER A 38 -4.53 -1.40 -8.35
C SER A 38 -5.68 -1.10 -7.37
N GLU A 39 -5.78 -1.85 -6.29
CA GLU A 39 -6.85 -1.67 -5.31
C GLU A 39 -6.84 -0.25 -4.70
N CYS A 40 -5.67 0.24 -4.29
CA CYS A 40 -5.54 1.58 -3.71
C CYS A 40 -5.99 2.69 -4.67
N LEU A 41 -5.54 2.65 -5.93
CA LEU A 41 -5.89 3.68 -6.93
C LEU A 41 -7.38 3.73 -7.24
N TYR A 42 -8.03 2.56 -7.38
CA TYR A 42 -9.46 2.52 -7.64
C TYR A 42 -10.28 2.87 -6.40
N LEU A 43 -9.96 2.31 -5.23
CA LEU A 43 -10.68 2.60 -3.98
C LEU A 43 -10.58 4.07 -3.58
N ASP A 44 -9.47 4.74 -3.89
CA ASP A 44 -9.31 6.16 -3.62
C ASP A 44 -10.35 7.07 -4.29
N LYS A 45 -10.93 6.61 -5.41
CA LYS A 45 -11.89 7.37 -6.20
C LYS A 45 -13.34 7.07 -5.81
N LEU A 46 -13.58 6.03 -5.01
CA LEU A 46 -14.92 5.62 -4.59
C LEU A 46 -15.29 6.32 -3.30
N THR A 47 -16.52 6.82 -3.24
CA THR A 47 -17.05 7.56 -2.08
C THR A 47 -18.22 6.85 -1.41
N SER A 48 -18.96 6.02 -2.16
CA SER A 48 -20.05 5.21 -1.63
C SER A 48 -19.57 3.85 -1.15
N ALA A 49 -20.05 3.41 0.02
CA ALA A 49 -19.81 2.06 0.53
C ALA A 49 -20.34 0.97 -0.42
N SER A 50 -21.47 1.23 -1.12
CA SER A 50 -22.01 0.28 -2.10
C SER A 50 -21.06 0.05 -3.28
N ASP A 51 -20.38 1.10 -3.71
CA ASP A 51 -19.48 1.07 -4.87
C ASP A 51 -18.17 0.38 -4.48
N VAL A 52 -17.68 0.65 -3.27
CA VAL A 52 -16.53 -0.05 -2.68
C VAL A 52 -16.79 -1.56 -2.63
N ASP A 53 -17.94 -1.99 -2.10
CA ASP A 53 -18.29 -3.41 -2.02
C ASP A 53 -18.42 -4.06 -3.40
N THR A 54 -19.01 -3.34 -4.35
CA THR A 54 -19.16 -3.81 -5.74
C THR A 54 -17.81 -3.97 -6.41
N PHE A 55 -16.93 -2.98 -6.26
CA PHE A 55 -15.56 -3.02 -6.76
C PHE A 55 -14.79 -4.18 -6.14
N LYS A 56 -14.79 -4.34 -4.81
CA LYS A 56 -14.05 -5.42 -4.13
C LYS A 56 -14.51 -6.81 -4.55
N LYS A 57 -15.79 -7.00 -4.87
CA LYS A 57 -16.29 -8.28 -5.40
C LYS A 57 -15.79 -8.50 -6.83
N ALA A 58 -16.00 -7.54 -7.72
CA ALA A 58 -15.56 -7.63 -9.12
C ALA A 58 -14.05 -7.81 -9.25
N PHE A 59 -13.28 -7.07 -8.44
CA PHE A 59 -11.82 -7.15 -8.41
C PHE A 59 -11.35 -8.54 -7.97
N ARG A 60 -11.90 -9.11 -6.88
CA ARG A 60 -11.58 -10.48 -6.44
C ARG A 60 -11.92 -11.54 -7.48
N ASP A 61 -13.02 -11.38 -8.21
CA ASP A 61 -13.40 -12.32 -9.27
C ASP A 61 -12.43 -12.25 -10.47
N LEU A 62 -11.96 -11.05 -10.83
CA LEU A 62 -10.91 -10.87 -11.84
C LEU A 62 -9.59 -11.50 -11.37
N LEU A 63 -9.19 -11.27 -10.13
CA LEU A 63 -7.95 -11.84 -9.59
C LEU A 63 -7.96 -13.37 -9.67
N LYS A 64 -9.04 -14.02 -9.23
CA LYS A 64 -9.21 -15.48 -9.32
C LYS A 64 -9.18 -16.00 -10.76
N ARG A 65 -9.64 -15.21 -11.73
CA ARG A 65 -9.67 -15.59 -13.14
C ARG A 65 -8.30 -15.55 -13.77
N TYR A 66 -7.50 -14.53 -13.47
CA TYR A 66 -6.26 -14.22 -14.19
C TYR A 66 -4.98 -14.62 -13.44
N PHE A 67 -5.00 -14.69 -12.10
CA PHE A 67 -3.85 -15.10 -11.27
C PHE A 67 -3.95 -16.56 -10.79
N LYS A 68 -4.43 -17.46 -11.65
CA LYS A 68 -4.54 -18.90 -11.34
C LYS A 68 -3.15 -19.48 -11.05
N GLY A 69 -2.95 -20.04 -9.86
CA GLY A 69 -1.65 -20.54 -9.38
C GLY A 69 -1.04 -19.71 -8.25
N ASN A 70 -1.51 -18.48 -8.04
CA ASN A 70 -1.09 -17.59 -6.95
C ASN A 70 -2.10 -17.59 -5.78
N ASP A 71 -2.71 -18.75 -5.50
CA ASP A 71 -3.77 -18.88 -4.48
C ASP A 71 -3.31 -18.46 -3.08
N GLN A 72 -2.02 -18.64 -2.76
CA GLN A 72 -1.46 -18.19 -1.49
C GLN A 72 -1.38 -16.67 -1.40
N VAL A 73 -0.93 -16.01 -2.48
CA VAL A 73 -0.91 -14.54 -2.59
C VAL A 73 -2.32 -13.98 -2.44
N MET A 74 -3.32 -14.60 -3.10
CA MET A 74 -4.71 -14.18 -3.00
C MET A 74 -5.29 -14.31 -1.58
N LYS A 75 -4.88 -15.32 -0.82
CA LYS A 75 -5.33 -15.52 0.58
C LYS A 75 -4.73 -14.49 1.53
N ASP A 76 -3.47 -14.14 1.32
CA ASP A 76 -2.75 -13.23 2.21
C ASP A 76 -2.93 -11.76 1.83
N GLN A 77 -3.45 -11.47 0.63
CA GLN A 77 -3.56 -10.12 0.09
C GLN A 77 -4.27 -9.12 1.02
N GLU A 78 -5.33 -9.53 1.72
CA GLU A 78 -6.04 -8.64 2.66
C GLU A 78 -5.15 -8.13 3.82
N LYS A 79 -4.00 -8.77 4.06
CA LYS A 79 -3.03 -8.42 5.10
C LYS A 79 -1.79 -7.70 4.54
N VAL A 80 -1.66 -7.63 3.21
CA VAL A 80 -0.49 -7.06 2.54
C VAL A 80 -0.65 -5.55 2.44
N ILE A 81 0.29 -4.82 3.03
CA ILE A 81 0.36 -3.36 2.95
C ILE A 81 1.71 -2.98 2.35
N PHE A 82 1.70 -2.20 1.27
CA PHE A 82 2.92 -1.54 0.80
C PHE A 82 2.92 -0.07 1.22
N SER A 83 4.06 0.39 1.70
CA SER A 83 4.24 1.80 2.07
C SER A 83 5.71 2.17 2.20
N HIS A 84 6.01 3.48 2.18
CA HIS A 84 7.34 3.99 2.54
C HIS A 84 7.68 3.84 4.03
N ILE A 85 6.67 3.59 4.86
CA ILE A 85 6.83 3.36 6.31
C ILE A 85 7.26 1.92 6.59
N SER A 86 6.88 0.99 5.70
CA SER A 86 7.15 -0.44 5.86
C SER A 86 8.64 -0.78 5.90
N ALA A 87 9.50 0.05 5.30
CA ALA A 87 10.95 -0.16 5.33
C ALA A 87 11.61 0.25 6.66
N GLY A 88 10.84 0.78 7.61
CA GLY A 88 11.30 1.18 8.93
C GLY A 88 11.78 2.63 9.01
N PHE A 89 12.01 3.11 10.23
CA PHE A 89 12.26 4.53 10.50
C PHE A 89 13.45 5.13 9.72
N GLN A 90 14.48 4.32 9.47
CA GLN A 90 15.73 4.73 8.82
C GLN A 90 15.69 4.64 7.28
N SER A 91 14.64 4.06 6.69
CA SER A 91 14.53 3.86 5.24
C SER A 91 13.18 4.31 4.74
N LYS A 92 13.17 5.08 3.65
CA LYS A 92 11.94 5.49 2.96
C LYS A 92 11.62 4.61 1.75
N ALA A 93 12.24 3.45 1.63
CA ALA A 93 11.98 2.54 0.53
C ALA A 93 10.52 2.08 0.56
N TYR A 94 9.85 2.07 -0.59
CA TYR A 94 8.50 1.52 -0.68
C TYR A 94 8.57 -0.01 -0.63
N GLN A 95 8.05 -0.60 0.45
CA GLN A 95 8.19 -2.05 0.68
C GLN A 95 6.92 -2.66 1.27
N ARG A 96 6.85 -3.98 1.17
CA ARG A 96 5.84 -4.81 1.81
C ARG A 96 6.03 -4.78 3.33
N SER A 97 4.97 -4.50 4.07
CA SER A 97 4.98 -4.62 5.52
C SER A 97 4.90 -6.08 5.98
N VAL A 98 5.57 -6.39 7.08
CA VAL A 98 5.46 -7.68 7.77
C VAL A 98 4.21 -7.74 8.65
N SER A 99 3.81 -6.60 9.25
CA SER A 99 2.60 -6.49 10.08
C SER A 99 2.17 -5.04 10.30
N VAL A 100 0.91 -4.83 10.70
CA VAL A 100 0.39 -3.50 11.07
C VAL A 100 1.06 -2.96 12.33
N GLU A 101 1.38 -3.84 13.29
CA GLU A 101 2.08 -3.48 14.53
C GLU A 101 3.45 -2.86 14.25
N ASN A 102 4.17 -3.38 13.25
CA ASN A 102 5.43 -2.78 12.81
C ASN A 102 5.23 -1.36 12.26
N LEU A 103 4.18 -1.15 11.46
CA LEU A 103 3.86 0.19 10.95
C LEU A 103 3.49 1.16 12.09
N ILE A 104 2.75 0.69 13.10
CA ILE A 104 2.45 1.48 14.31
C ILE A 104 3.74 1.86 15.02
N GLN A 105 4.64 0.90 15.25
CA GLN A 105 5.90 1.14 15.94
C GLN A 105 6.80 2.12 15.18
N THR A 106 6.92 1.95 13.87
CA THR A 106 7.70 2.88 13.02
C THR A 106 7.07 4.28 12.99
N THR A 107 5.73 4.38 12.96
CA THR A 107 5.05 5.68 13.01
C THR A 107 5.28 6.39 14.35
N LYS A 108 5.32 5.65 15.47
CA LYS A 108 5.69 6.22 16.78
C LYS A 108 7.13 6.75 16.79
N GLN A 109 8.07 6.03 16.19
CA GLN A 109 9.45 6.51 16.05
C GLN A 109 9.53 7.81 15.25
N TYR A 110 8.76 7.94 14.16
CA TYR A 110 8.64 9.20 13.42
C TYR A 110 8.05 10.34 14.25
N LEU A 111 7.05 10.06 15.09
CA LEU A 111 6.45 11.05 15.97
C LEU A 111 7.43 11.51 17.05
N ASP A 112 8.17 10.57 17.66
CA ASP A 112 9.18 10.88 18.67
C ASP A 112 10.29 11.75 18.09
N ASP A 113 10.81 11.40 16.90
CA ASP A 113 11.81 12.19 16.18
C ASP A 113 11.30 13.60 15.84
N TYR A 114 10.07 13.70 15.33
CA TYR A 114 9.42 14.99 15.08
C TYR A 114 9.35 15.85 16.34
N ASN A 115 8.94 15.25 17.47
CA ASN A 115 8.81 15.92 18.76
C ASN A 115 10.16 16.35 19.37
N THR A 116 11.30 15.81 18.92
CA THR A 116 12.62 16.28 19.38
C THR A 116 13.02 17.63 18.76
N THR A 117 12.54 17.93 17.56
CA THR A 117 12.95 19.10 16.77
C THR A 117 11.84 20.14 16.62
N ASN A 118 10.58 19.77 16.88
CA ASN A 118 9.40 20.60 16.70
C ASN A 118 8.58 20.71 17.99
N ALA A 119 7.52 21.53 17.94
CA ALA A 119 6.54 21.59 19.02
C ALA A 119 5.87 20.22 19.22
N MET A 120 5.71 19.82 20.48
CA MET A 120 5.18 18.52 20.85
C MET A 120 3.77 18.29 20.28
N MET A 121 3.60 17.17 19.59
CA MET A 121 2.34 16.67 19.09
C MET A 121 1.99 15.36 19.79
N ASP A 122 0.93 15.37 20.60
CA ASP A 122 0.47 14.19 21.33
C ASP A 122 -0.59 13.43 20.51
N LEU A 123 -0.12 12.58 19.61
CA LEU A 123 -0.99 11.78 18.73
C LEU A 123 -1.17 10.37 19.25
N PHE A 124 -2.43 9.93 19.31
CA PHE A 124 -2.75 8.53 19.54
C PHE A 124 -2.58 7.71 18.25
N ILE A 125 -1.50 6.93 18.18
CA ILE A 125 -1.17 6.08 17.02
C ILE A 125 -1.87 4.71 17.15
N PHE A 126 -2.79 4.43 16.24
CA PHE A 126 -3.50 3.16 16.09
C PHE A 126 -3.58 2.75 14.61
N GLU A 127 -4.01 1.52 14.32
CA GLU A 127 -4.07 0.97 12.96
C GLU A 127 -4.74 1.91 11.94
N GLY A 128 -5.96 2.37 12.22
CA GLY A 128 -6.69 3.26 11.30
C GLY A 128 -6.00 4.61 11.08
N PHE A 129 -5.18 5.08 12.02
CA PHE A 129 -4.36 6.28 11.85
C PHE A 129 -3.17 6.00 10.91
N VAL A 130 -2.48 4.89 11.14
CA VAL A 130 -1.30 4.49 10.34
C VAL A 130 -1.68 4.20 8.90
N LEU A 131 -2.79 3.49 8.65
CA LEU A 131 -3.28 3.24 7.28
C LEU A 131 -3.58 4.54 6.53
N LYS A 132 -4.09 5.57 7.21
CA LYS A 132 -4.28 6.91 6.62
C LYS A 132 -2.95 7.58 6.29
N ILE A 133 -1.94 7.45 7.14
CA ILE A 133 -0.60 7.96 6.83
C ILE A 133 0.01 7.21 5.65
N CYS A 134 -0.07 5.87 5.60
CA CYS A 134 0.38 5.09 4.44
C CYS A 134 -0.27 5.57 3.14
N ARG A 135 -1.58 5.86 3.17
CA ARG A 135 -2.31 6.42 2.04
C ARG A 135 -1.80 7.81 1.64
N ILE A 136 -1.63 8.74 2.59
CA ILE A 136 -1.12 10.09 2.31
C ILE A 136 0.31 10.04 1.79
N THR A 137 1.19 9.29 2.44
CA THR A 137 2.58 9.14 2.01
C THR A 137 2.69 8.56 0.61
N ARG A 138 1.85 7.58 0.26
CA ARG A 138 1.77 7.07 -1.11
C ARG A 138 1.36 8.16 -2.10
N MET A 139 0.32 8.95 -1.83
CA MET A 139 -0.12 10.04 -2.72
C MET A 139 0.92 11.15 -2.89
N LEU A 140 1.79 11.37 -1.89
CA LEU A 140 2.84 12.39 -1.96
C LEU A 140 4.05 11.95 -2.78
N HIS A 141 4.34 10.64 -2.81
CA HIS A 141 5.57 10.11 -3.39
C HIS A 141 5.35 9.38 -4.71
N LEU A 142 4.13 8.91 -5.01
CA LEU A 142 3.77 8.28 -6.29
C LEU A 142 3.15 9.29 -7.25
#